data_AF-A0A922S686-F1
#
_entry.id   AF-A0A922S686-F1
#
_cell.length_a   1.000
_cell.length_b   1.000
_cell.length_c   1.000
_cell.angle_alpha   90.00
_cell.angle_beta   90.00
_cell.angle_gamma   90.00
#
_symmetry.space_group_name_H-M   'P 1'
#
loop_
_entity.id
_entity.type
_entity.pdbx_description
1 polymer ?
#
loop_
_entity_poly.entity_id
_entity_poly.type
_entity_poly.pdbx_seq_one_letter_code
_entity_poly.pdbx_strand_id
1 'polypeptide(L)'
;MQMQHRTDMDTTLVKGLVLDHGGRHPDMPKRVTNAFILTCNVSFEYEKTEVNSGFFYKTAEERAALVKSEREFIDSRVQKVIALKRKVCGEDSSGDKPGFVIINQKGIDPFSLDAFAREGILALRRAKKRNMERVTLACGGYALNSVDEMTPDCLGHAGLVYEFVLGEEKYTFIEECKSPQSVTLLMRGPNKHTLNQIKDAVNDGLRAIKNTLEDECVIPGAGAFELVAYRELCKFAQSVKGRARLGVQAFADALLVIPKVLARNAGHDAQETMVKLHEEATKVDNRCNNIIPTQLVGIDLTTGEAMIPAQVGVYDNFIVKKQIINSCSVIASNILLVDEIMRAGMSSLKC
;
A
#
# COMPACT_ATOMS: atom_id res chain seq x y z
N MET A 1 -4.35 2.72 4.91
CA MET A 1 -4.36 3.53 6.14
C MET A 1 -4.85 2.62 7.27
N GLN A 2 -4.33 2.75 8.49
CA GLN A 2 -4.79 1.97 9.65
C GLN A 2 -5.58 2.89 10.58
N MET A 3 -6.70 2.41 11.10
CA MET A 3 -7.57 3.14 12.01
C MET A 3 -8.02 2.18 13.11
N GLN A 4 -7.67 2.49 14.36
CA GLN A 4 -8.06 1.62 15.48
C GLN A 4 -9.55 1.83 15.79
N HIS A 5 -10.35 0.78 15.62
CA HIS A 5 -11.78 0.78 15.85
C HIS A 5 -12.21 -0.57 16.43
N ARG A 6 -13.35 -0.66 17.13
CA ARG A 6 -13.75 -1.89 17.84
C ARG A 6 -13.93 -3.12 16.94
N THR A 7 -14.23 -2.91 15.67
CA THR A 7 -14.53 -3.94 14.66
C THR A 7 -13.39 -4.03 13.63
N ASP A 8 -13.10 -5.25 13.19
CA ASP A 8 -12.10 -5.60 12.17
C ASP A 8 -12.69 -5.84 10.77
N MET A 9 -14.01 -6.07 10.69
CA MET A 9 -14.69 -6.34 9.42
C MET A 9 -14.93 -5.09 8.56
N ASP A 10 -14.82 -3.89 9.14
CA ASP A 10 -15.17 -2.62 8.48
C ASP A 10 -14.02 -2.03 7.67
N THR A 11 -13.48 -2.81 6.72
CA THR A 11 -12.49 -2.29 5.76
C THR A 11 -13.19 -1.59 4.60
N THR A 12 -12.77 -0.37 4.29
CA THR A 12 -13.44 0.46 3.28
C THR A 12 -12.44 0.94 2.22
N LEU A 13 -12.82 0.84 0.95
CA LEU A 13 -12.08 1.46 -0.15
C LEU A 13 -12.52 2.91 -0.32
N VAL A 14 -11.61 3.83 -0.03
CA VAL A 14 -11.79 5.26 -0.27
C VAL A 14 -11.18 5.60 -1.63
N LYS A 15 -12.01 6.08 -2.57
CA LYS A 15 -11.57 6.54 -3.90
C LYS A 15 -10.94 7.93 -3.81
N GLY A 16 -9.80 7.98 -3.12
CA GLY A 16 -9.03 9.17 -2.84
C GLY A 16 -8.03 8.92 -1.71
N LEU A 17 -7.79 9.91 -0.88
CA LEU A 17 -6.76 9.84 0.17
C LEU A 17 -7.35 10.05 1.57
N VAL A 18 -6.90 9.24 2.52
CA VAL A 18 -7.14 9.46 3.96
C VAL A 18 -5.86 9.94 4.62
N LEU A 19 -5.92 11.09 5.27
CA LEU A 19 -4.85 11.69 6.03
C LEU A 19 -5.04 11.44 7.53
N ASP A 20 -3.93 11.26 8.25
CA ASP A 20 -3.86 11.02 9.69
C ASP A 20 -3.86 12.32 10.53
N HIS A 21 -4.17 13.44 9.89
CA HIS A 21 -4.22 14.76 10.50
C HIS A 21 -5.52 15.45 10.10
N GLY A 22 -6.08 16.22 11.03
CA GLY A 22 -7.24 17.09 10.83
C GLY A 22 -6.93 18.55 11.17
N GLY A 23 -7.95 19.39 11.02
CA GLY A 23 -7.89 20.80 11.40
C GLY A 23 -7.62 20.94 12.89
N ARG A 24 -6.68 21.82 13.25
CA ARG A 24 -6.31 22.05 14.65
C ARG A 24 -7.13 23.16 15.31
N HIS A 25 -7.60 24.12 14.52
CA HIS A 25 -8.43 25.21 15.02
C HIS A 25 -9.91 24.78 15.07
N PRO A 26 -10.65 25.10 16.15
CA PRO A 26 -12.05 24.66 16.29
C PRO A 26 -12.98 25.26 15.23
N ASP A 27 -12.72 26.50 14.80
CA ASP A 27 -13.56 27.22 13.83
C ASP A 27 -13.24 26.86 12.37
N MET A 28 -12.31 25.92 12.12
CA MET A 28 -12.07 25.43 10.76
C MET A 28 -13.25 24.59 10.25
N PRO A 29 -13.55 24.64 8.95
CA PRO A 29 -14.65 23.88 8.39
C PRO A 29 -14.37 22.37 8.49
N LYS A 30 -15.27 21.64 9.15
CA LYS A 30 -15.18 20.17 9.28
C LYS A 30 -15.57 19.43 7.99
N ARG A 31 -16.31 20.09 7.11
CA ARG A 31 -16.75 19.54 5.82
C ARG A 31 -16.66 20.63 4.77
N VAL A 32 -16.05 20.28 3.64
CA VAL A 32 -15.72 21.17 2.54
C VAL A 32 -16.14 20.47 1.25
N THR A 33 -17.17 20.99 0.58
CA THR A 33 -17.63 20.52 -0.73
C THR A 33 -16.93 21.29 -1.85
N ASN A 34 -16.73 20.65 -3.00
CA ASN A 34 -16.03 21.22 -4.16
C ASN A 34 -14.72 21.92 -3.76
N ALA A 35 -13.83 21.15 -3.15
CA ALA A 35 -12.61 21.63 -2.53
C ALA A 35 -11.46 21.77 -3.55
N PHE A 36 -10.92 22.98 -3.64
CA PHE A 36 -9.59 23.21 -4.21
C PHE A 36 -8.53 22.89 -3.17
N ILE A 37 -7.56 22.07 -3.56
CA ILE A 37 -6.51 21.57 -2.67
C ILE A 37 -5.19 22.21 -3.05
N LEU A 38 -4.63 22.98 -2.12
CA LEU A 38 -3.28 23.54 -2.21
C LEU A 38 -2.31 22.62 -1.46
N THR A 39 -1.43 21.96 -2.21
CA THR A 39 -0.31 21.19 -1.66
C THR A 39 0.95 22.03 -1.62
N CYS A 40 1.51 22.27 -0.43
CA CYS A 40 2.72 23.08 -0.27
C CYS A 40 3.73 22.49 0.73
N ASN A 41 4.99 22.90 0.58
CA ASN A 41 6.11 22.57 1.46
C ASN A 41 6.76 23.84 2.03
N VAL A 42 5.94 24.84 2.36
CA VAL A 42 6.39 26.14 2.89
C VAL A 42 6.13 26.19 4.39
N SER A 43 7.02 26.80 5.17
CA SER A 43 6.77 27.02 6.59
C SER A 43 5.84 28.21 6.79
N PHE A 44 4.72 27.97 7.48
CA PHE A 44 3.88 29.02 8.08
C PHE A 44 4.11 29.06 9.59
N GLU A 45 5.31 28.68 10.05
CA GLU A 45 5.73 28.80 11.44
C GLU A 45 6.83 29.84 11.57
N TYR A 46 6.97 30.37 12.79
CA TYR A 46 8.14 31.15 13.15
C TYR A 46 9.41 30.31 12.98
N GLU A 47 10.22 30.67 12.00
CA GLU A 47 11.51 30.07 11.74
C GLU A 47 12.59 30.93 12.38
N LYS A 48 13.43 30.32 13.22
CA LYS A 48 14.68 30.96 13.64
C LYS A 48 15.61 31.00 12.43
N THR A 49 16.42 32.04 12.36
CA THR A 49 17.49 32.14 11.36
C THR A 49 18.48 30.98 11.51
N GLU A 50 18.95 30.45 10.38
CA GLU A 50 19.93 29.37 10.37
C GLU A 50 21.30 29.83 10.90
N VAL A 51 21.64 31.09 10.64
CA VAL A 51 22.80 31.76 11.24
C VAL A 51 22.39 32.29 12.61
N ASN A 52 23.28 32.20 13.59
CA ASN A 52 23.09 32.77 14.92
C ASN A 52 22.94 34.30 14.82
N SER A 53 21.71 34.80 14.63
CA SER A 53 21.39 36.21 14.75
C SER A 53 20.76 36.46 16.12
N GLY A 54 21.50 37.17 16.97
CA GLY A 54 20.96 37.75 18.20
C GLY A 54 20.48 39.16 17.91
N PHE A 55 19.23 39.47 18.27
CA PHE A 55 18.75 40.85 18.26
C PHE A 55 19.09 41.53 19.58
N PHE A 56 19.78 42.66 19.52
CA PHE A 56 20.01 43.52 20.67
C PHE A 56 19.04 44.70 20.60
N TYR A 57 18.24 44.88 21.65
CA TYR A 57 17.29 45.99 21.77
C TYR A 57 17.55 46.71 23.10
N LYS A 58 17.38 48.04 23.11
CA LYS A 58 17.57 48.86 24.32
C LYS A 58 16.23 49.36 24.87
N THR A 59 15.21 49.48 24.03
CA THR A 59 13.89 49.97 24.41
C THR A 59 12.79 48.92 24.21
N ALA A 60 11.67 49.06 24.92
CA ALA A 60 10.53 48.16 24.78
C ALA A 60 9.84 48.30 23.41
N GLU A 61 9.85 49.50 22.83
CA GLU A 61 9.27 49.79 21.52
C GLU A 61 10.05 49.09 20.38
N GLU A 62 11.38 49.14 20.43
CA GLU A 62 12.25 48.40 19.50
C GLU A 62 11.96 46.89 19.55
N ARG A 63 11.78 46.33 20.75
CA ARG A 63 11.42 44.92 20.92
C ARG A 63 10.09 44.58 20.25
N ALA A 64 9.06 45.42 20.44
CA ALA A 64 7.75 45.20 19.85
C ALA A 64 7.79 45.29 18.31
N ALA A 65 8.54 46.26 17.77
CA ALA A 65 8.72 46.42 16.33
C ALA A 65 9.43 45.22 15.69
N LEU A 66 10.46 44.67 16.33
CA LEU A 66 11.18 43.49 15.84
C LEU A 66 10.28 42.24 15.81
N VAL A 67 9.52 41.99 16.88
CA VAL A 67 8.56 40.87 16.91
C VAL A 67 7.50 41.01 15.82
N LYS A 68 7.08 42.24 15.51
CA LYS A 68 6.14 42.52 14.42
C LYS A 68 6.78 42.28 13.06
N SER A 69 8.01 42.75 12.84
CA SER A 69 8.74 42.55 11.58
C SER A 69 9.00 41.08 11.27
N GLU A 70 9.36 40.27 12.27
CA GLU A 70 9.48 38.81 12.11
C GLU A 70 8.16 38.16 11.70
N ARG A 71 7.03 38.66 12.23
CA ARG A 71 5.69 38.19 11.86
C ARG A 71 5.25 38.65 10.48
N GLU A 72 5.58 39.88 10.09
CA GLU A 72 5.20 40.44 8.79
C GLU A 72 5.63 39.53 7.64
N PHE A 73 6.77 38.84 7.79
CA PHE A 73 7.21 37.83 6.83
C PHE A 73 6.22 36.66 6.67
N ILE A 74 5.74 36.11 7.78
CA ILE A 74 4.76 35.00 7.79
C ILE A 74 3.40 35.50 7.32
N ASP A 75 2.96 36.65 7.83
CA ASP A 75 1.70 37.28 7.46
C ASP A 75 1.65 37.56 5.96
N SER A 76 2.76 37.98 5.34
CA SER A 76 2.84 38.18 3.89
C SER A 76 2.60 36.89 3.10
N ARG A 77 3.12 35.74 3.58
CA ARG A 77 2.90 34.41 2.98
C ARG A 77 1.45 33.97 3.14
N VAL A 78 0.89 34.13 4.33
CA VAL A 78 -0.51 33.80 4.62
C VAL A 78 -1.45 34.64 3.75
N GLN A 79 -1.19 35.95 3.63
CA GLN A 79 -1.97 36.86 2.79
C GLN A 79 -1.94 36.45 1.32
N LYS A 80 -0.81 35.98 0.79
CA LYS A 80 -0.75 35.46 -0.59
C LYS A 80 -1.64 34.24 -0.79
N VAL A 81 -1.70 33.33 0.18
CA VAL A 81 -2.58 32.16 0.12
C VAL A 81 -4.06 32.58 0.23
N ILE A 82 -4.37 33.52 1.11
CA ILE A 82 -5.73 34.09 1.22
C ILE A 82 -6.12 34.80 -0.08
N ALA A 83 -5.20 35.53 -0.71
CA ALA A 83 -5.43 36.17 -2.00
C ALA A 83 -5.72 35.14 -3.11
N LEU A 84 -4.99 34.02 -3.14
CA LEU A 84 -5.28 32.92 -4.06
C LEU A 84 -6.66 32.32 -3.80
N LYS A 85 -6.99 32.07 -2.53
CA LYS A 85 -8.32 31.57 -2.12
C LYS A 85 -9.42 32.53 -2.57
N ARG A 86 -9.25 33.85 -2.42
CA ARG A 86 -10.21 34.85 -2.89
C ARG A 86 -10.31 34.93 -4.41
N LYS A 87 -9.23 34.68 -5.15
CA LYS A 87 -9.27 34.62 -6.63
C LYS A 87 -10.01 33.41 -7.17
N VAL A 88 -9.88 32.27 -6.50
CA VAL A 88 -10.47 30.99 -6.96
C VAL A 88 -11.87 30.78 -6.40
N CYS A 89 -12.11 31.21 -5.16
CA CYS A 89 -13.41 31.07 -4.49
C CYS A 89 -14.27 32.33 -4.51
N GLY A 90 -13.74 33.46 -5.01
CA GLY A 90 -14.49 34.70 -5.16
C GLY A 90 -15.00 34.81 -6.58
N GLU A 91 -16.28 34.47 -6.79
CA GLU A 91 -17.20 35.08 -7.77
C GLU A 91 -18.53 34.32 -7.97
N ASP A 92 -18.75 33.16 -7.32
CA ASP A 92 -19.99 32.42 -7.58
C ASP A 92 -21.16 32.82 -6.67
N SER A 93 -22.09 33.57 -7.28
CA SER A 93 -23.46 33.87 -6.81
C SER A 93 -24.40 32.65 -6.92
N SER A 94 -23.84 31.46 -7.22
CA SER A 94 -24.53 30.22 -7.56
C SER A 94 -24.40 29.18 -6.44
N GLY A 95 -24.93 29.47 -5.24
CA GLY A 95 -25.31 28.47 -4.22
C GLY A 95 -24.22 27.65 -3.53
N ASP A 96 -23.28 27.05 -4.26
CA ASP A 96 -22.21 26.20 -3.74
C ASP A 96 -20.87 26.94 -3.75
N LYS A 97 -20.55 27.58 -2.64
CA LYS A 97 -19.24 28.22 -2.46
C LYS A 97 -18.14 27.15 -2.54
N PRO A 98 -17.20 27.24 -3.50
CA PRO A 98 -16.12 26.28 -3.59
C PRO A 98 -15.25 26.36 -2.35
N GLY A 99 -14.89 25.19 -1.84
CA GLY A 99 -14.05 25.03 -0.68
C GLY A 99 -12.57 25.24 -0.98
N PHE A 100 -11.79 25.54 0.06
CA PHE A 100 -10.33 25.64 -0.06
C PHE A 100 -9.65 24.89 1.08
N VAL A 101 -8.75 23.98 0.73
CA VAL A 101 -8.03 23.11 1.66
C VAL A 101 -6.54 23.27 1.43
N ILE A 102 -5.78 23.51 2.49
CA ILE A 102 -4.32 23.57 2.45
C ILE A 102 -3.78 22.31 3.09
N ILE A 103 -2.87 21.64 2.39
CA ILE A 103 -2.13 20.49 2.89
C ILE A 103 -0.66 20.88 2.88
N ASN A 104 -0.16 21.25 4.06
CA ASN A 104 1.23 21.65 4.21
C ASN A 104 2.08 20.51 4.80
N GLN A 105 3.24 20.26 4.20
CA GLN A 105 4.25 19.36 4.73
C GLN A 105 4.92 19.93 5.98
N LYS A 106 5.13 21.25 6.02
CA LYS A 106 5.71 21.94 7.19
C LYS A 106 4.60 22.31 8.18
N GLY A 107 5.02 22.95 9.25
CA GLY A 107 4.13 23.40 10.31
C GLY A 107 3.33 24.66 9.96
N ILE A 108 2.33 24.95 10.80
CA ILE A 108 1.52 26.17 10.75
C ILE A 108 1.38 26.68 12.19
N ASP A 109 1.72 27.95 12.42
CA ASP A 109 1.61 28.59 13.73
C ASP A 109 0.15 28.92 14.10
N PRO A 110 -0.14 29.15 15.40
CA PRO A 110 -1.50 29.46 15.83
C PRO A 110 -2.12 30.69 15.16
N PHE A 111 -1.34 31.76 14.93
CA PHE A 111 -1.86 32.99 14.34
C PHE A 111 -2.23 32.82 12.86
N SER A 112 -1.44 32.05 12.09
CA SER A 112 -1.82 31.67 10.73
C SER A 112 -3.03 30.72 10.72
N LEU A 113 -3.14 29.80 11.69
CA LEU A 113 -4.33 28.96 11.82
C LEU A 113 -5.59 29.80 12.05
N ASP A 114 -5.53 30.83 12.90
CA ASP A 114 -6.63 31.76 13.15
C ASP A 114 -6.97 32.59 11.90
N ALA A 115 -5.96 33.00 11.12
CA ALA A 115 -6.15 33.70 9.86
C ALA A 115 -6.83 32.80 8.81
N PHE A 116 -6.40 31.54 8.68
CA PHE A 116 -7.02 30.56 7.80
C PHE A 116 -8.44 30.18 8.24
N ALA A 117 -8.67 30.05 9.55
CA ALA A 117 -9.99 29.74 10.10
C ALA A 117 -10.99 30.87 9.84
N ARG A 118 -10.58 32.14 10.02
CA ARG A 118 -11.42 33.31 9.70
C ARG A 118 -11.87 33.37 8.24
N GLU A 119 -11.00 32.94 7.33
CA GLU A 119 -11.34 32.86 5.91
C GLU A 119 -12.08 31.56 5.56
N GLY A 120 -12.29 30.62 6.51
CA GLY A 120 -12.92 29.33 6.26
C GLY A 120 -12.07 28.39 5.39
N ILE A 121 -10.76 28.37 5.60
CA ILE A 121 -9.82 27.45 4.95
C ILE A 121 -9.53 26.29 5.90
N LEU A 122 -9.67 25.05 5.42
CA LEU A 122 -9.20 23.88 6.16
C LEU A 122 -7.69 23.74 5.99
N ALA A 123 -6.91 24.06 7.03
CA ALA A 123 -5.46 23.98 6.98
C ALA A 123 -4.93 22.75 7.74
N LEU A 124 -4.31 21.83 7.01
CA LEU A 124 -3.58 20.69 7.55
C LEU A 124 -2.09 21.02 7.62
N ARG A 125 -1.49 20.73 8.78
CA ARG A 125 -0.06 20.92 9.05
C ARG A 125 0.66 19.59 9.18
N ARG A 126 1.96 19.58 8.89
CA ARG A 126 2.86 18.44 9.09
C ARG A 126 2.44 17.18 8.33
N ALA A 127 1.91 17.33 7.12
CA ALA A 127 1.59 16.22 6.26
C ALA A 127 2.85 15.41 5.90
N LYS A 128 2.74 14.08 5.90
CA LYS A 128 3.85 13.21 5.48
C LYS A 128 4.18 13.44 4.00
N LYS A 129 5.46 13.51 3.65
CA LYS A 129 5.93 13.69 2.25
C LYS A 129 5.29 12.68 1.28
N ARG A 130 5.22 11.39 1.67
CA ARG A 130 4.56 10.34 0.86
C ARG A 130 3.07 10.61 0.59
N ASN A 131 2.38 11.35 1.47
CA ASN A 131 0.99 11.72 1.28
C ASN A 131 0.89 12.86 0.27
N MET A 132 1.85 13.80 0.23
CA MET A 132 1.88 14.89 -0.75
C MET A 132 1.90 14.35 -2.19
N GLU A 133 2.80 13.39 -2.46
CA GLU A 133 2.89 12.72 -3.77
C GLU A 133 1.59 11.99 -4.13
N ARG A 134 0.90 11.42 -3.14
CA ARG A 134 -0.39 10.74 -3.35
C ARG A 134 -1.54 11.72 -3.56
N VAL A 135 -1.53 12.87 -2.89
CA VAL A 135 -2.54 13.93 -3.10
C VAL A 135 -2.43 14.45 -4.53
N THR A 136 -1.22 14.73 -5.02
CA THR A 136 -1.03 15.20 -6.40
C THR A 136 -1.50 14.17 -7.42
N LEU A 137 -1.29 12.86 -7.16
CA LEU A 137 -1.78 11.78 -8.04
C LEU A 137 -3.30 11.55 -7.93
N ALA A 138 -3.90 11.79 -6.76
CA ALA A 138 -5.34 11.59 -6.55
C ALA A 138 -6.16 12.79 -7.05
N CYS A 139 -5.78 14.00 -6.65
CA CYS A 139 -6.55 15.23 -6.86
C CYS A 139 -6.07 16.04 -8.07
N GLY A 140 -4.90 15.71 -8.63
CA GLY A 140 -4.18 16.59 -9.55
C GLY A 140 -3.45 17.72 -8.81
N GLY A 141 -2.97 18.69 -9.58
CA GLY A 141 -2.21 19.83 -9.07
C GLY A 141 -0.72 19.52 -8.85
N TYR A 142 0.02 20.56 -8.46
CA TYR A 142 1.47 20.50 -8.26
C TYR A 142 1.82 20.81 -6.80
N ALA A 143 2.80 20.08 -6.26
CA ALA A 143 3.34 20.37 -4.93
C ALA A 143 4.23 21.61 -5.00
N LEU A 144 3.80 22.70 -4.36
CA LEU A 144 4.51 23.98 -4.40
C LEU A 144 5.56 24.10 -3.31
N ASN A 145 6.73 24.59 -3.69
CA ASN A 145 7.85 24.83 -2.78
C ASN A 145 7.94 26.30 -2.31
N SER A 146 7.42 27.23 -3.11
CA SER A 146 7.34 28.66 -2.76
C SER A 146 5.90 29.17 -2.91
N VAL A 147 5.55 30.17 -2.12
CA VAL A 147 4.25 30.87 -2.15
C VAL A 147 4.19 31.85 -3.32
N ASP A 148 5.32 32.26 -3.87
CA ASP A 148 5.39 33.28 -4.92
C ASP A 148 4.93 32.77 -6.29
N GLU A 149 5.07 31.47 -6.53
CA GLU A 149 4.73 30.80 -7.80
C GLU A 149 3.29 30.24 -7.81
N MET A 150 2.45 30.66 -6.85
CA MET A 150 1.09 30.17 -6.74
C MET A 150 0.20 30.68 -7.90
N THR A 151 -0.18 29.78 -8.78
CA THR A 151 -1.21 30.01 -9.81
C THR A 151 -2.44 29.12 -9.54
N PRO A 152 -3.64 29.50 -10.01
CA PRO A 152 -4.84 28.68 -9.89
C PRO A 152 -4.68 27.28 -10.50
N ASP A 153 -3.87 27.16 -11.55
CA ASP A 153 -3.61 25.91 -12.27
C ASP A 153 -2.81 24.89 -11.43
N CYS A 154 -2.10 25.36 -10.40
CA CYS A 154 -1.36 24.48 -9.49
C CYS A 154 -2.27 23.73 -8.50
N LEU A 155 -3.54 24.10 -8.38
CA LEU A 155 -4.46 23.54 -7.39
C LEU A 155 -4.99 22.18 -7.84
N GLY A 156 -5.07 21.24 -6.89
CA GLY A 156 -5.82 20.00 -7.06
C GLY A 156 -7.32 20.22 -6.83
N HIS A 157 -8.13 19.25 -7.22
CA HIS A 157 -9.58 19.29 -7.04
C HIS A 157 -10.12 18.00 -6.39
N ALA A 158 -10.98 18.14 -5.39
CA ALA A 158 -11.74 17.06 -4.78
C ALA A 158 -13.20 17.46 -4.56
N GLY A 159 -14.16 16.57 -4.85
CA GLY A 159 -15.58 16.86 -4.65
C GLY A 159 -15.97 16.97 -3.18
N LEU A 160 -15.36 16.17 -2.31
CA LEU A 160 -15.67 16.18 -0.88
C LEU A 160 -14.40 16.02 -0.04
N VAL A 161 -14.18 16.96 0.89
CA VAL A 161 -13.17 16.85 1.93
C VAL A 161 -13.84 17.00 3.29
N TYR A 162 -13.67 16.03 4.18
CA TYR A 162 -14.25 16.10 5.52
C TYR A 162 -13.33 15.54 6.59
N GLU A 163 -13.45 16.11 7.79
CA GLU A 163 -12.77 15.64 8.99
C GLU A 163 -13.66 14.64 9.73
N PHE A 164 -13.12 13.46 9.96
CA PHE A 164 -13.69 12.43 10.82
C PHE A 164 -12.88 12.31 12.10
N VAL A 165 -13.53 12.53 13.23
CA VAL A 165 -12.90 12.44 14.55
C VAL A 165 -13.25 11.10 15.18
N LEU A 166 -12.23 10.33 15.56
CA LEU A 166 -12.39 9.09 16.31
C LEU A 166 -11.58 9.16 17.61
N GLY A 167 -12.27 9.29 18.74
CA GLY A 167 -11.63 9.53 20.03
C GLY A 167 -10.86 10.86 19.99
N GLU A 168 -9.55 10.80 20.23
CA GLU A 168 -8.66 11.97 20.16
C GLU A 168 -7.99 12.14 18.78
N GLU A 169 -8.09 11.13 17.91
CA GLU A 169 -7.48 11.14 16.58
C GLU A 169 -8.42 11.77 15.55
N LYS A 170 -7.83 12.56 14.65
CA LYS A 170 -8.56 13.24 13.57
C LYS A 170 -8.04 12.74 12.23
N TYR A 171 -8.96 12.32 11.38
CA TYR A 171 -8.70 11.82 10.05
C TYR A 171 -9.35 12.75 9.03
N THR A 172 -8.60 13.18 8.01
CA THR A 172 -9.20 13.95 6.91
C THR A 172 -9.36 13.05 5.70
N PHE A 173 -10.59 12.93 5.23
CA PHE A 173 -10.96 12.17 4.04
C PHE A 173 -11.01 13.13 2.86
N ILE A 174 -10.37 12.73 1.77
CA ILE A 174 -10.43 13.41 0.47
C ILE A 174 -11.06 12.40 -0.49
N GLU A 175 -12.28 12.71 -0.92
CA GLU A 175 -13.13 11.84 -1.74
C GLU A 175 -13.61 12.58 -2.99
N GLU A 176 -14.18 11.82 -3.93
CA GLU A 176 -14.74 12.37 -5.19
C GLU A 176 -13.71 13.16 -6.01
N CYS A 177 -12.48 12.64 -6.09
CA CYS A 177 -11.48 13.15 -7.03
C CYS A 177 -11.89 12.82 -8.48
N LYS A 178 -11.62 13.72 -9.44
CA LYS A 178 -12.02 13.55 -10.85
C LYS A 178 -11.39 12.32 -11.50
N SER A 179 -10.11 12.06 -11.22
CA SER A 179 -9.34 10.93 -11.78
C SER A 179 -8.34 10.38 -10.76
N PRO A 180 -8.77 9.60 -9.76
CA PRO A 180 -7.89 9.15 -8.70
C PRO A 180 -6.95 8.06 -9.20
N GLN A 181 -5.69 8.41 -9.48
CA GLN A 181 -4.63 7.41 -9.72
C GLN A 181 -4.14 6.77 -8.40
N SER A 182 -4.40 7.44 -7.27
CA SER A 182 -4.12 6.92 -5.94
C SER A 182 -5.42 6.75 -5.16
N VAL A 183 -5.61 5.56 -4.60
CA VAL A 183 -6.75 5.20 -3.75
C VAL A 183 -6.26 4.72 -2.38
N THR A 184 -7.13 4.82 -1.38
CA THR A 184 -6.79 4.41 -0.01
C THR A 184 -7.70 3.28 0.46
N LEU A 185 -7.09 2.13 0.72
CA LEU A 185 -7.73 1.10 1.54
C LEU A 185 -7.60 1.50 3.01
N LEU A 186 -8.72 1.85 3.63
CA LEU A 186 -8.82 2.15 5.05
C LEU A 186 -9.16 0.86 5.79
N MET A 187 -8.21 0.39 6.60
CA MET A 187 -8.38 -0.81 7.42
C MET A 187 -8.72 -0.40 8.84
N ARG A 188 -9.81 -0.96 9.35
CA ARG A 188 -10.25 -0.79 10.73
C ARG A 188 -9.97 -2.08 11.51
N GLY A 189 -9.65 -1.96 12.78
CA GLY A 189 -9.42 -3.12 13.63
C GLY A 189 -9.15 -2.76 15.09
N PRO A 190 -9.48 -3.65 16.02
CA PRO A 190 -9.45 -3.36 17.46
C PRO A 190 -8.02 -3.27 17.99
N ASN A 191 -7.14 -4.14 17.50
CA ASN A 191 -5.79 -4.29 17.98
C ASN A 191 -4.79 -3.96 16.87
N LYS A 192 -3.63 -3.40 17.24
CA LYS A 192 -2.53 -3.14 16.29
C LYS A 192 -2.04 -4.42 15.59
N HIS A 193 -2.09 -5.54 16.29
CA HIS A 193 -1.62 -6.84 15.81
C HIS A 193 -2.53 -7.36 14.69
N THR A 194 -3.85 -7.32 14.89
CA THR A 194 -4.84 -7.71 13.87
C THR A 194 -4.79 -6.76 12.68
N LEU A 195 -4.65 -5.45 12.91
CA LEU A 195 -4.46 -4.47 11.83
C LEU A 195 -3.21 -4.71 10.98
N ASN A 196 -2.11 -5.15 11.59
CA ASN A 196 -0.90 -5.49 10.85
C ASN A 196 -1.10 -6.78 10.02
N GLN A 197 -1.73 -7.80 10.60
CA GLN A 197 -2.04 -9.04 9.89
C GLN A 197 -2.96 -8.80 8.69
N ILE A 198 -4.03 -8.03 8.86
CA ILE A 198 -4.95 -7.66 7.76
C ILE A 198 -4.19 -6.87 6.69
N LYS A 199 -3.35 -5.92 7.11
CA LYS A 199 -2.53 -5.12 6.18
C LYS A 199 -1.60 -6.02 5.35
N ASP A 200 -0.93 -6.97 5.98
CA ASP A 200 0.00 -7.85 5.28
C ASP A 200 -0.77 -8.77 4.31
N ALA A 201 -1.90 -9.34 4.74
CA ALA A 201 -2.78 -10.13 3.88
C ALA A 201 -3.29 -9.34 2.66
N VAL A 202 -3.70 -8.09 2.85
CA VAL A 202 -4.13 -7.21 1.75
C VAL A 202 -2.96 -6.88 0.82
N ASN A 203 -1.77 -6.61 1.35
CA ASN A 203 -0.60 -6.33 0.51
C ASN A 203 -0.20 -7.55 -0.33
N ASP A 204 -0.27 -8.75 0.24
CA ASP A 204 0.03 -9.99 -0.47
C ASP A 204 -1.01 -10.25 -1.57
N GLY A 205 -2.30 -10.07 -1.26
CA GLY A 205 -3.37 -10.16 -2.25
C GLY A 205 -3.25 -9.14 -3.39
N LEU A 206 -2.94 -7.88 -3.07
CA LEU A 206 -2.74 -6.83 -4.08
C LEU A 206 -1.53 -7.13 -4.98
N ARG A 207 -0.45 -7.66 -4.41
CA ARG A 207 0.73 -8.09 -5.18
C ARG A 207 0.42 -9.28 -6.07
N ALA A 208 -0.37 -10.24 -5.57
CA ALA A 208 -0.83 -11.36 -6.38
C ALA A 208 -1.66 -10.88 -7.60
N ILE A 209 -2.61 -9.97 -7.39
CA ILE A 209 -3.42 -9.40 -8.48
C ILE A 209 -2.54 -8.59 -9.45
N LYS A 210 -1.60 -7.79 -8.94
CA LYS A 210 -0.64 -7.06 -9.77
C LYS A 210 0.13 -8.00 -10.69
N ASN A 211 0.65 -9.10 -10.14
CA ASN A 211 1.39 -10.09 -10.90
C ASN A 211 0.48 -10.76 -11.96
N THR A 212 -0.80 -11.01 -11.67
CA THR A 212 -1.72 -11.55 -12.71
C THR A 212 -1.95 -10.58 -13.86
N LEU A 213 -1.97 -9.27 -13.59
CA LEU A 213 -2.12 -8.25 -14.62
C LEU A 213 -0.86 -8.11 -15.47
N GLU A 214 0.33 -8.29 -14.87
CA GLU A 214 1.61 -8.20 -15.58
C GLU A 214 1.93 -9.46 -16.40
N ASP A 215 1.58 -10.65 -15.90
CA ASP A 215 1.86 -11.92 -16.56
C ASP A 215 0.83 -12.29 -17.65
N GLU A 216 -0.37 -11.68 -17.64
CA GLU A 216 -1.53 -12.02 -18.50
C GLU A 216 -1.94 -13.50 -18.50
N CYS A 217 -1.42 -14.29 -17.56
CA CYS A 217 -1.69 -15.71 -17.42
C CYS A 217 -1.73 -16.14 -15.94
N VAL A 218 -2.52 -17.18 -15.67
CA VAL A 218 -2.70 -17.77 -14.34
C VAL A 218 -2.63 -19.29 -14.43
N ILE A 219 -2.15 -19.93 -13.37
CA ILE A 219 -2.02 -21.38 -13.29
C ILE A 219 -3.10 -21.90 -12.33
N PRO A 220 -3.81 -22.99 -12.63
CA PRO A 220 -4.68 -23.65 -11.66
C PRO A 220 -3.91 -24.06 -10.40
N GLY A 221 -4.43 -23.63 -9.23
CA GLY A 221 -3.77 -23.81 -7.95
C GLY A 221 -4.02 -25.18 -7.31
N ALA A 222 -4.10 -25.22 -5.98
CA ALA A 222 -4.42 -26.41 -5.19
C ALA A 222 -3.51 -27.63 -5.47
N GLY A 223 -2.22 -27.39 -5.76
CA GLY A 223 -1.26 -28.47 -6.02
C GLY A 223 -1.37 -29.13 -7.40
N ALA A 224 -2.22 -28.59 -8.29
CA ALA A 224 -2.50 -29.22 -9.57
C ALA A 224 -1.31 -29.13 -10.56
N PHE A 225 -0.59 -28.01 -10.53
CA PHE A 225 0.66 -27.85 -11.28
C PHE A 225 1.71 -28.88 -10.83
N GLU A 226 1.89 -29.06 -9.52
CA GLU A 226 2.87 -29.97 -8.94
C GLU A 226 2.57 -31.43 -9.32
N LEU A 227 1.29 -31.81 -9.34
CA LEU A 227 0.86 -33.15 -9.73
C LEU A 227 1.18 -33.46 -11.19
N VAL A 228 0.92 -32.51 -12.10
CA VAL A 228 1.23 -32.69 -13.53
C VAL A 228 2.73 -32.64 -13.78
N ALA A 229 3.44 -31.70 -13.15
CA ALA A 229 4.90 -31.62 -13.25
C ALA A 229 5.57 -32.91 -12.77
N TYR A 230 5.09 -33.49 -11.67
CA TYR A 230 5.55 -34.80 -11.19
C TYR A 230 5.39 -35.89 -12.27
N ARG A 231 4.21 -36.02 -12.87
CA ARG A 231 3.93 -37.07 -13.88
C ARG A 231 4.79 -36.91 -15.12
N GLU A 232 4.95 -35.68 -15.61
CA GLU A 232 5.80 -35.39 -16.76
C GLU A 232 7.28 -35.64 -16.46
N LEU A 233 7.76 -35.27 -15.27
CA LEU A 233 9.12 -35.57 -14.83
C LEU A 233 9.37 -37.07 -14.65
N CYS A 234 8.39 -37.84 -14.17
CA CYS A 234 8.50 -39.30 -14.08
C CYS A 234 8.60 -39.95 -15.47
N LYS A 235 7.83 -39.48 -16.45
CA LYS A 235 7.97 -39.91 -17.86
C LYS A 235 9.34 -39.52 -18.40
N PHE A 236 9.78 -38.28 -18.18
CA PHE A 236 11.08 -37.79 -18.60
C PHE A 236 12.24 -38.58 -17.98
N ALA A 237 12.13 -38.98 -16.71
CA ALA A 237 13.14 -39.78 -16.01
C ALA A 237 13.40 -41.14 -16.69
N GLN A 238 12.44 -41.70 -17.44
CA GLN A 238 12.65 -42.94 -18.22
C GLN A 238 13.56 -42.71 -19.44
N SER A 239 13.58 -41.50 -19.99
CA SER A 239 14.44 -41.13 -21.13
C SER A 239 15.89 -40.81 -20.70
N VAL A 240 16.09 -40.39 -19.45
CA VAL A 240 17.40 -40.00 -18.93
C VAL A 240 18.22 -41.23 -18.54
N LYS A 241 19.46 -41.29 -19.03
CA LYS A 241 20.40 -42.40 -18.75
C LYS A 241 21.35 -42.07 -17.60
N GLY A 242 21.75 -43.09 -16.85
CA GLY A 242 22.78 -42.99 -15.82
C GLY A 242 22.31 -42.39 -14.49
N ARG A 243 23.27 -41.85 -13.71
CA ARG A 243 23.04 -41.34 -12.34
C ARG A 243 22.09 -40.14 -12.27
N ALA A 244 22.01 -39.34 -13.34
CA ALA A 244 21.12 -38.18 -13.41
C ALA A 244 19.63 -38.55 -13.26
N ARG A 245 19.24 -39.79 -13.62
CA ARG A 245 17.87 -40.29 -13.43
C ARG A 245 17.42 -40.22 -11.96
N LEU A 246 18.32 -40.54 -11.01
CA LEU A 246 18.02 -40.49 -9.58
C LEU A 246 17.76 -39.05 -9.13
N GLY A 247 18.51 -38.08 -9.65
CA GLY A 247 18.30 -36.66 -9.37
C GLY A 247 16.96 -36.14 -9.89
N VAL A 248 16.58 -36.50 -11.13
CA VAL A 248 15.28 -36.14 -11.71
C VAL A 248 14.13 -36.73 -10.90
N GLN A 249 14.24 -38.00 -10.50
CA GLN A 249 13.23 -38.66 -9.69
C GLN A 249 13.08 -38.01 -8.30
N ALA A 250 14.20 -37.72 -7.62
CA ALA A 250 14.17 -37.03 -6.33
C ALA A 250 13.56 -35.62 -6.46
N PHE A 251 13.85 -34.90 -7.54
CA PHE A 251 13.26 -33.60 -7.82
C PHE A 251 11.75 -33.69 -8.06
N ALA A 252 11.30 -34.68 -8.83
CA ALA A 252 9.88 -34.92 -9.06
C ALA A 252 9.14 -35.21 -7.73
N ASP A 253 9.67 -36.12 -6.92
CA ASP A 253 9.08 -36.46 -5.62
C ASP A 253 9.01 -35.26 -4.66
N ALA A 254 9.99 -34.35 -4.75
CA ALA A 254 10.03 -33.12 -3.95
C ALA A 254 8.89 -32.15 -4.29
N LEU A 255 8.44 -32.08 -5.55
CA LEU A 255 7.32 -31.20 -5.95
C LEU A 255 6.01 -31.60 -5.26
N LEU A 256 5.82 -32.88 -4.95
CA LEU A 256 4.62 -33.38 -4.27
C LEU A 256 4.52 -32.94 -2.80
N VAL A 257 5.53 -32.23 -2.25
CA VAL A 257 5.47 -31.72 -0.87
C VAL A 257 4.31 -30.75 -0.66
N ILE A 258 3.98 -29.93 -1.66
CA ILE A 258 2.93 -28.91 -1.56
C ILE A 258 1.55 -29.57 -1.36
N PRO A 259 1.05 -30.44 -2.26
CA PRO A 259 -0.25 -31.09 -2.05
C PRO A 259 -0.28 -31.99 -0.81
N LYS A 260 0.82 -32.68 -0.46
CA LYS A 260 0.91 -33.49 0.77
C LYS A 260 0.74 -32.64 2.04
N VAL A 261 1.44 -31.51 2.12
CA VAL A 261 1.37 -30.61 3.29
C VAL A 261 0.02 -29.90 3.34
N LEU A 262 -0.57 -29.54 2.20
CA LEU A 262 -1.92 -28.99 2.13
C LEU A 262 -2.96 -29.97 2.68
N ALA A 263 -2.91 -31.25 2.28
CA ALA A 263 -3.78 -32.30 2.80
C ALA A 263 -3.63 -32.46 4.32
N ARG A 264 -2.38 -32.52 4.80
CA ARG A 264 -2.06 -32.66 6.22
C ARG A 264 -2.54 -31.47 7.05
N ASN A 265 -2.38 -30.24 6.54
CA ASN A 265 -2.83 -29.03 7.22
C ASN A 265 -4.36 -28.92 7.28
N ALA A 266 -5.05 -29.48 6.29
CA ALA A 266 -6.50 -29.62 6.28
C ALA A 266 -7.02 -30.72 7.23
N GLY A 267 -6.13 -31.58 7.76
CA GLY A 267 -6.49 -32.68 8.67
C GLY A 267 -6.82 -34.00 7.99
N HIS A 268 -6.62 -34.10 6.67
CA HIS A 268 -6.83 -35.32 5.89
C HIS A 268 -5.57 -36.19 5.87
N ASP A 269 -5.71 -37.50 5.59
CA ASP A 269 -4.56 -38.35 5.35
C ASP A 269 -3.91 -37.98 4.01
N ALA A 270 -2.65 -37.54 4.09
CA ALA A 270 -1.88 -37.13 2.93
C ALA A 270 -1.65 -38.29 1.95
N GLN A 271 -1.53 -39.54 2.41
CA GLN A 271 -1.29 -40.66 1.50
C GLN A 271 -2.56 -41.02 0.71
N GLU A 272 -3.68 -41.22 1.40
CA GLU A 272 -4.97 -41.51 0.78
C GLU A 272 -5.38 -40.41 -0.22
N THR A 273 -5.22 -39.14 0.17
CA THR A 273 -5.57 -38.01 -0.70
C THR A 273 -4.69 -37.97 -1.95
N MET A 274 -3.39 -38.24 -1.84
CA MET A 274 -2.50 -38.29 -3.00
C MET A 274 -2.87 -39.42 -3.96
N VAL A 275 -3.26 -40.59 -3.45
CA VAL A 275 -3.72 -41.71 -4.30
C VAL A 275 -4.97 -41.30 -5.07
N LYS A 276 -5.97 -40.71 -4.41
CA LYS A 276 -7.20 -40.20 -5.05
C LYS A 276 -6.88 -39.17 -6.15
N LEU A 277 -5.97 -38.22 -5.87
CA LEU A 277 -5.53 -37.24 -6.85
C LEU A 277 -4.86 -37.89 -8.08
N HIS A 278 -4.01 -38.89 -7.87
CA HIS A 278 -3.37 -39.62 -8.97
C HIS A 278 -4.37 -40.42 -9.81
N GLU A 279 -5.36 -41.06 -9.17
CA GLU A 279 -6.41 -41.79 -9.86
C GLU A 279 -7.26 -40.86 -10.74
N GLU A 280 -7.74 -39.75 -10.18
CA GLU A 280 -8.55 -38.78 -10.93
C GLU A 280 -7.75 -38.09 -12.03
N ALA A 281 -6.49 -37.73 -11.78
CA ALA A 281 -5.63 -37.16 -12.83
C ALA A 281 -5.40 -38.15 -13.99
N THR A 282 -5.29 -39.45 -13.71
CA THR A 282 -5.17 -40.48 -14.75
C THR A 282 -6.48 -40.64 -15.53
N LYS A 283 -7.63 -40.59 -14.85
CA LYS A 283 -8.96 -40.66 -15.52
C LYS A 283 -9.18 -39.48 -16.46
N VAL A 284 -8.75 -38.28 -16.08
CA VAL A 284 -8.91 -37.07 -16.88
C VAL A 284 -8.04 -37.12 -18.15
N ASP A 285 -6.79 -37.55 -18.03
CA ASP A 285 -5.90 -37.70 -19.20
C ASP A 285 -6.45 -38.67 -20.24
N ASN A 286 -7.07 -39.77 -19.80
CA ASN A 286 -7.65 -40.76 -20.71
C ASN A 286 -8.91 -40.27 -21.44
N ARG A 287 -9.60 -39.25 -20.91
CA ARG A 287 -10.81 -38.67 -21.53
C ARG A 287 -10.47 -37.53 -22.49
N CYS A 288 -9.44 -36.75 -22.17
CA CYS A 288 -9.02 -35.61 -22.96
C CYS A 288 -7.96 -36.04 -23.98
N ASN A 289 -8.38 -36.58 -25.13
CA ASN A 289 -7.54 -36.83 -26.31
C ASN A 289 -6.94 -35.52 -26.90
N ASN A 290 -6.07 -34.82 -26.16
CA ASN A 290 -5.28 -33.65 -26.57
C ASN A 290 -6.02 -32.41 -27.12
N ILE A 291 -7.35 -32.29 -27.00
CA ILE A 291 -8.13 -31.20 -27.63
C ILE A 291 -8.48 -30.06 -26.66
N ILE A 292 -8.55 -30.31 -25.35
CA ILE A 292 -8.88 -29.31 -24.32
C ILE A 292 -7.63 -29.17 -23.44
N PRO A 293 -7.21 -27.94 -23.05
CA PRO A 293 -6.13 -27.77 -22.09
C PRO A 293 -6.45 -28.63 -20.87
N THR A 294 -5.56 -29.59 -20.59
CA THR A 294 -5.67 -30.64 -19.60
C THR A 294 -6.46 -30.16 -18.39
N GLN A 295 -7.62 -30.74 -18.13
CA GLN A 295 -8.36 -30.43 -16.90
C GLN A 295 -7.45 -30.78 -15.73
N LEU A 296 -6.88 -29.75 -15.10
CA LEU A 296 -5.95 -29.93 -14.00
C LEU A 296 -6.75 -30.28 -12.75
N VAL A 297 -6.28 -31.31 -12.05
CA VAL A 297 -6.89 -31.81 -10.82
C VAL A 297 -6.04 -31.35 -9.65
N GLY A 298 -6.66 -30.72 -8.66
CA GLY A 298 -6.05 -30.29 -7.42
C GLY A 298 -6.82 -30.82 -6.21
N ILE A 299 -6.31 -30.51 -5.02
CA ILE A 299 -6.90 -30.94 -3.75
C ILE A 299 -7.98 -29.96 -3.27
N ASP A 300 -9.13 -30.49 -2.84
CA ASP A 300 -10.08 -29.73 -2.03
C ASP A 300 -9.69 -29.81 -0.55
N LEU A 301 -9.41 -28.67 0.07
CA LEU A 301 -9.04 -28.61 1.48
C LEU A 301 -10.21 -28.93 2.42
N THR A 302 -11.45 -28.76 1.97
CA THR A 302 -12.63 -28.99 2.82
C THR A 302 -13.00 -30.46 2.87
N THR A 303 -13.10 -31.11 1.71
CA THR A 303 -13.51 -32.51 1.58
C THR A 303 -12.35 -33.50 1.58
N GLY A 304 -11.14 -33.06 1.22
CA GLY A 304 -10.00 -33.96 0.98
C GLY A 304 -10.11 -34.73 -0.34
N GLU A 305 -11.06 -34.38 -1.20
CA GLU A 305 -11.27 -35.01 -2.49
C GLU A 305 -10.55 -34.26 -3.63
N ALA A 306 -10.50 -34.90 -4.79
CA ALA A 306 -9.96 -34.33 -6.01
C ALA A 306 -10.98 -33.38 -6.65
N MET A 307 -10.56 -32.15 -6.95
CA MET A 307 -11.39 -31.12 -7.57
C MET A 307 -10.69 -30.45 -8.74
N ILE A 308 -11.44 -29.79 -9.63
CA ILE A 308 -10.88 -28.98 -10.71
C ILE A 308 -10.70 -27.54 -10.20
N PRO A 309 -9.46 -27.05 -9.97
CA PRO A 309 -9.24 -25.75 -9.32
C PRO A 309 -9.77 -24.58 -10.14
N ALA A 310 -9.75 -24.70 -11.46
CA ALA A 310 -10.27 -23.68 -12.37
C ALA A 310 -11.78 -23.45 -12.22
N GLN A 311 -12.56 -24.47 -11.83
CA GLN A 311 -14.01 -24.31 -11.62
C GLN A 311 -14.34 -23.63 -10.28
N VAL A 312 -13.49 -23.84 -9.27
CA VAL A 312 -13.65 -23.25 -7.94
C VAL A 312 -13.04 -21.84 -7.86
N GLY A 313 -12.22 -21.46 -8.85
CA GLY A 313 -11.57 -20.16 -8.90
C GLY A 313 -10.28 -20.08 -8.08
N VAL A 314 -9.63 -21.21 -7.82
CA VAL A 314 -8.35 -21.28 -7.11
C VAL A 314 -7.20 -21.24 -8.10
N TYR A 315 -6.46 -20.14 -8.11
CA TYR A 315 -5.37 -19.88 -9.04
C TYR A 315 -4.09 -19.46 -8.33
N ASP A 316 -2.97 -19.84 -8.93
CA ASP A 316 -1.63 -19.41 -8.56
C ASP A 316 -1.05 -18.51 -9.68
N ASN A 317 -0.24 -17.52 -9.28
CA ASN A 317 0.47 -16.67 -10.22
C ASN A 317 1.59 -17.42 -10.95
N PHE A 318 1.73 -17.15 -12.25
CA PHE A 318 2.78 -17.75 -13.07
C PHE A 318 4.19 -17.34 -12.60
N ILE A 319 4.46 -16.04 -12.43
CA ILE A 319 5.77 -15.56 -11.99
C ILE A 319 6.19 -16.16 -10.64
N VAL A 320 5.23 -16.34 -9.72
CA VAL A 320 5.51 -16.90 -8.39
C VAL A 320 5.98 -18.35 -8.52
N LYS A 321 5.26 -19.21 -9.25
CA LYS A 321 5.66 -20.61 -9.45
C LYS A 321 6.99 -20.72 -10.19
N LYS A 322 7.19 -19.93 -11.25
CA LYS A 322 8.45 -19.90 -12.02
C LYS A 322 9.63 -19.53 -11.13
N GLN A 323 9.51 -18.49 -10.32
CA GLN A 323 10.59 -18.03 -9.45
C GLN A 323 10.85 -18.99 -8.29
N ILE A 324 9.81 -19.61 -7.72
CA ILE A 324 9.97 -20.63 -6.68
C ILE A 324 10.81 -21.79 -7.20
N ILE A 325 10.45 -22.38 -8.34
CA ILE A 325 11.15 -23.56 -8.88
C ILE A 325 12.60 -23.23 -9.21
N ASN A 326 12.86 -22.08 -9.85
CA ASN A 326 14.21 -21.63 -10.16
C ASN A 326 15.04 -21.39 -8.90
N SER A 327 14.48 -20.65 -7.95
CA SER A 327 15.20 -20.26 -6.71
C SER A 327 15.49 -21.47 -5.83
N CYS A 328 14.50 -22.35 -5.62
CA CYS A 328 14.67 -23.57 -4.86
C CYS A 328 15.73 -24.49 -5.50
N SER A 329 15.73 -24.65 -6.82
CA SER A 329 16.69 -25.52 -7.52
C SER A 329 18.12 -25.00 -7.40
N VAL A 330 18.32 -23.69 -7.55
CA VAL A 330 19.64 -23.05 -7.42
C VAL A 330 20.16 -23.15 -5.99
N ILE A 331 19.34 -22.82 -5.00
CA ILE A 331 19.73 -22.87 -3.58
C ILE A 331 20.02 -24.30 -3.15
N ALA A 332 19.15 -25.26 -3.49
CA ALA A 332 19.35 -26.66 -3.13
C ALA A 332 20.63 -27.22 -3.76
N SER A 333 20.89 -26.91 -5.04
CA SER A 333 22.13 -27.33 -5.71
C SER A 333 23.36 -26.75 -5.02
N ASN A 334 23.33 -25.46 -4.64
CA ASN A 334 24.44 -24.83 -3.95
C ASN A 334 24.70 -25.46 -2.57
N ILE A 335 23.65 -25.76 -1.81
CA ILE A 335 23.77 -26.38 -0.48
C ILE A 335 24.31 -27.80 -0.60
N LEU A 336 23.87 -28.57 -1.60
CA LEU A 336 24.32 -29.95 -1.81
C LEU A 336 25.80 -30.05 -2.22
N LEU A 337 26.38 -28.97 -2.75
CA LEU A 337 27.80 -28.89 -3.13
C LEU A 337 28.72 -28.46 -1.97
N VAL A 338 28.17 -28.15 -0.79
CA VAL A 338 28.98 -27.77 0.37
C VAL A 338 29.49 -29.03 1.06
N ASP A 339 30.81 -29.24 0.99
CA ASP A 339 31.47 -30.35 1.69
C ASP A 339 31.83 -30.01 3.14
N GLU A 340 32.16 -28.76 3.44
CA GLU A 340 32.57 -28.32 4.78
C GLU A 340 32.06 -26.91 5.13
N ILE A 341 31.60 -26.73 6.37
CA ILE A 341 31.22 -25.43 6.92
C ILE A 341 32.24 -25.02 7.98
N MET A 342 33.21 -24.19 7.59
CA MET A 342 34.21 -23.66 8.52
C MET A 342 33.63 -22.46 9.28
N ARG A 343 33.50 -22.60 10.60
CA ARG A 343 33.17 -21.47 11.49
C ARG A 343 34.46 -20.88 12.07
N ALA A 344 35.09 -19.99 11.33
CA ALA A 344 36.24 -19.22 11.78
C ALA A 344 35.88 -17.72 11.90
N GLY A 345 36.19 -17.12 13.04
CA GLY A 345 36.02 -15.70 13.29
C GLY A 345 36.92 -15.27 14.44
N MET A 346 37.54 -14.11 14.32
CA MET A 346 38.37 -13.58 15.41
C MET A 346 37.46 -13.31 16.62
N SER A 347 37.72 -13.99 17.72
CA SER A 347 37.12 -13.65 19.01
C SER A 347 37.65 -12.29 19.42
N SER A 348 36.81 -11.25 19.38
CA SER A 348 37.12 -9.95 20.00
C SER A 348 37.01 -10.09 21.53
N LEU A 349 37.83 -10.96 22.12
CA LEU A 349 38.12 -10.92 23.54
C LEU A 349 39.10 -9.77 23.73
N LYS A 350 38.56 -8.58 24.00
CA LYS A 350 39.35 -7.47 24.54
C LYS A 350 39.86 -7.93 25.92
N CYS A 351 41.19 -8.12 26.02
CA CYS A 351 41.89 -8.16 27.29
C CYS A 351 41.78 -6.81 28.01
#